data_AF-E8WIJ6-F1
#
_entry.id   AF-E8WIJ6-F1
#
_cell.length_a   1.000
_cell.length_b   1.000
_cell.length_c   1.000
_cell.angle_alpha   90.00
_cell.angle_beta   90.00
_cell.angle_gamma   90.00
#
_symmetry.space_group_name_H-M   'P 1'
#
loop_
_entity.id
_entity.type
_entity.pdbx_description
1 polymer ?
#
loop_
_entity_poly.entity_id
_entity_poly.type
_entity_poly.pdbx_seq_one_letter_code
_entity_poly.pdbx_strand_id
1 'polypeptide(L)'
;MQKLIGALVLALLALPLLWNERQVLPALVAEVRNAPRPVAGEAAALEAKRQQLAQKEAALNAKEAALNQLAAKLDMRVAELNAAKKGIEESLTAKKKQDDERYKKMIKIYKGLKPQEAADLLNKLDEKMVIQMLNQMDQKTAVKLIPFITQPRVLDWTRLNLAGN
;
A
#
# COMPACT_ATOMS: atom_id res chain seq x y z
N MET A 1 -53.71 -19.08 31.66
CA MET A 1 -54.15 -20.42 31.21
C MET A 1 -55.63 -20.36 30.89
N GLN A 2 -56.11 -21.24 29.99
CA GLN A 2 -57.51 -21.52 29.62
C GLN A 2 -58.17 -20.54 28.64
N LYS A 3 -58.21 -20.85 27.33
CA LYS A 3 -59.07 -21.80 26.55
C LYS A 3 -60.18 -20.98 25.85
N LEU A 4 -60.13 -20.79 24.52
CA LEU A 4 -60.62 -21.68 23.44
C LEU A 4 -62.14 -21.59 23.24
N ILE A 5 -62.53 -21.41 21.95
CA ILE A 5 -63.81 -21.81 21.32
C ILE A 5 -64.97 -20.83 21.60
N GLY A 6 -65.81 -20.39 20.67
CA GLY A 6 -66.09 -20.78 19.29
C GLY A 6 -67.60 -20.64 19.05
N ALA A 7 -67.95 -20.04 17.91
CA ALA A 7 -69.14 -20.24 17.07
C ALA A 7 -70.60 -20.12 17.62
N LEU A 8 -71.45 -19.63 16.71
CA LEU A 8 -72.92 -19.64 16.66
C LEU A 8 -73.66 -18.69 17.62
N VAL A 9 -74.27 -17.58 17.19
CA VAL A 9 -75.36 -17.37 16.20
C VAL A 9 -76.73 -17.89 16.70
N LEU A 10 -77.70 -16.96 16.73
CA LEU A 10 -79.17 -17.07 16.79
C LEU A 10 -79.86 -17.15 18.16
N ALA A 11 -80.51 -16.05 18.58
CA ALA A 11 -81.97 -15.88 18.50
C ALA A 11 -82.39 -14.56 19.22
N LEU A 12 -82.70 -13.48 18.52
CA LEU A 12 -84.02 -13.08 17.99
C LEU A 12 -85.07 -12.70 19.06
N LEU A 13 -85.17 -11.40 19.36
CA LEU A 13 -86.34 -10.65 19.85
C LEU A 13 -86.04 -9.16 19.56
N ALA A 14 -86.86 -8.29 18.98
CA ALA A 14 -88.10 -8.33 18.23
C ALA A 14 -88.22 -6.92 17.57
N LEU A 15 -88.74 -6.84 16.35
CA LEU A 15 -88.89 -5.63 15.50
C LEU A 15 -89.84 -4.56 16.09
N PRO A 16 -89.76 -3.31 15.59
CA PRO A 16 -90.80 -2.84 14.65
C PRO A 16 -90.18 -2.10 13.45
N LEU A 17 -90.41 -2.52 12.19
CA LEU A 17 -91.53 -2.12 11.32
C LEU A 17 -91.87 -0.61 11.32
N LEU A 18 -91.21 0.15 10.44
CA LEU A 18 -91.77 1.33 9.76
C LEU A 18 -91.00 1.55 8.43
N TRP A 19 -91.63 1.07 7.36
CA TRP A 19 -91.70 1.53 5.97
C TRP A 19 -90.84 2.76 5.56
N ASN A 20 -90.07 2.68 4.46
CA ASN A 20 -90.33 3.43 3.21
C ASN A 20 -89.19 3.26 2.16
N GLU A 21 -89.56 3.20 0.88
CA GLU A 21 -88.73 2.92 -0.30
C GLU A 21 -87.80 4.07 -0.75
N ARG A 22 -86.74 3.67 -1.47
CA ARG A 22 -85.90 4.43 -2.43
C ARG A 22 -85.23 5.70 -1.91
N GLN A 23 -83.90 5.65 -1.76
CA GLN A 23 -82.97 6.43 -2.60
C GLN A 23 -81.64 5.70 -2.78
N VAL A 24 -81.33 5.40 -4.03
CA VAL A 24 -80.02 4.97 -4.52
C VAL A 24 -79.07 6.16 -4.38
N LEU A 25 -78.00 6.04 -3.59
CA LEU A 25 -76.88 7.00 -3.62
C LEU A 25 -75.55 6.24 -3.77
N PRO A 26 -74.98 6.18 -4.99
CA PRO A 26 -73.59 5.79 -5.22
C PRO A 26 -72.75 7.06 -5.21
N ALA A 27 -72.29 7.50 -4.04
CA ALA A 27 -71.57 8.77 -3.91
C ALA A 27 -70.28 8.67 -3.07
N LEU A 28 -69.67 7.49 -2.95
CA LEU A 28 -68.41 7.33 -2.22
C LEU A 28 -67.31 6.58 -2.98
N VAL A 29 -67.40 6.51 -4.31
CA VAL A 29 -66.34 5.95 -5.18
C VAL A 29 -65.77 7.00 -6.17
N ALA A 30 -66.18 8.26 -6.08
CA ALA A 30 -65.86 9.25 -7.12
C ALA A 30 -64.73 10.26 -6.79
N GLU A 31 -64.07 10.20 -5.64
CA GLU A 31 -63.08 11.22 -5.23
C GLU A 31 -61.61 10.73 -5.23
N VAL A 32 -61.23 9.85 -6.17
CA VAL A 32 -59.80 9.53 -6.44
C VAL A 32 -59.46 9.70 -7.93
N ARG A 33 -60.20 10.54 -8.66
CA ARG A 33 -59.97 10.75 -10.11
C ARG A 33 -59.19 12.01 -10.49
N ASN A 34 -58.88 12.89 -9.54
CA ASN A 34 -58.15 14.13 -9.82
C ASN A 34 -56.88 14.27 -8.98
N ALA A 35 -55.95 13.32 -9.10
CA ALA A 35 -54.54 13.72 -9.02
C ALA A 35 -54.26 14.58 -10.26
N PRO A 36 -53.63 15.76 -10.15
CA PRO A 36 -53.24 16.53 -11.33
C PRO A 36 -52.39 15.62 -12.22
N ARG A 37 -52.87 15.34 -13.43
CA ARG A 37 -52.06 14.63 -14.43
C ARG A 37 -50.82 15.49 -14.63
N PRO A 38 -49.60 14.94 -14.53
CA PRO A 38 -48.41 15.72 -14.83
C PRO A 38 -48.61 16.31 -16.21
N VAL A 39 -48.62 17.63 -16.30
CA VAL A 39 -48.68 18.32 -17.60
C VAL A 39 -47.52 17.75 -18.42
N ALA A 40 -47.76 17.39 -19.68
CA ALA A 40 -46.81 16.58 -20.47
C ALA A 40 -45.35 17.11 -20.45
N GLY A 41 -45.16 18.41 -20.22
CA GLY A 41 -43.84 19.03 -20.00
C GLY A 41 -43.12 18.62 -18.71
N GLU A 42 -43.81 18.41 -17.59
CA GLU A 42 -43.19 17.98 -16.32
C GLU A 42 -42.70 16.53 -16.37
N ALA A 43 -43.50 15.64 -16.98
CA ALA A 43 -43.10 14.24 -17.18
C ALA A 43 -41.89 14.13 -18.12
N ALA A 44 -41.86 14.92 -19.20
CA ALA A 44 -40.73 14.98 -20.12
C ALA A 44 -39.47 15.55 -19.46
N ALA A 45 -39.61 16.59 -18.63
CA ALA A 45 -38.48 17.17 -17.89
C ALA A 45 -37.89 16.20 -16.85
N LEU A 46 -38.74 15.42 -16.18
CA LEU A 46 -38.28 14.39 -15.24
C LEU A 46 -37.52 13.26 -15.95
N GLU A 47 -38.02 12.83 -17.11
CA GLU A 47 -37.37 11.79 -17.90
C GLU A 47 -36.01 12.26 -18.46
N ALA A 48 -35.93 13.49 -18.96
CA ALA A 48 -34.67 14.09 -19.37
C ALA A 48 -33.65 14.16 -18.21
N LYS A 49 -34.10 14.51 -17.00
CA LYS A 49 -33.25 14.52 -15.80
C LYS A 49 -32.78 13.12 -15.42
N ARG A 50 -33.64 12.09 -15.52
CA ARG A 50 -33.26 10.70 -15.28
C ARG A 50 -32.20 10.22 -16.26
N GLN A 51 -32.36 10.52 -17.55
CA GLN A 51 -31.38 10.17 -18.57
C GLN A 51 -30.02 10.86 -18.32
N GLN A 52 -30.03 12.14 -17.95
CA GLN A 52 -28.81 12.86 -17.58
C GLN A 52 -28.12 12.26 -16.35
N LEU A 53 -28.89 11.86 -15.33
CA LEU A 53 -28.34 11.21 -14.14
C LEU A 53 -27.75 9.83 -14.48
N ALA A 54 -28.45 9.02 -15.28
CA ALA A 54 -27.98 7.71 -15.72
C ALA A 54 -26.67 7.82 -16.53
N GLN A 55 -26.55 8.82 -17.41
CA GLN A 55 -25.32 9.09 -18.15
C GLN A 55 -24.16 9.48 -17.22
N LYS A 56 -24.43 10.34 -16.22
CA LYS A 56 -23.43 10.73 -15.22
C LYS A 56 -22.99 9.55 -14.36
N GLU A 57 -23.90 8.72 -13.93
CA GLU A 57 -23.63 7.52 -13.14
C GLU A 57 -22.77 6.52 -13.94
N ALA A 58 -23.14 6.24 -15.19
CA ALA A 58 -22.33 5.39 -16.08
C ALA A 58 -20.90 5.95 -16.28
N ALA A 59 -20.77 7.27 -16.48
CA ALA A 59 -19.47 7.92 -16.62
C ALA A 59 -18.64 7.89 -15.33
N LEU A 60 -19.27 8.02 -14.16
CA LEU A 60 -18.59 7.89 -12.87
C LEU A 60 -18.14 6.46 -12.61
N ASN A 61 -18.99 5.46 -12.86
CA ASN A 61 -18.67 4.05 -12.71
C ASN A 61 -17.49 3.64 -13.62
N ALA A 62 -17.46 4.15 -14.85
CA ALA A 62 -16.33 3.91 -15.77
C ALA A 62 -15.02 4.52 -15.25
N LYS A 63 -15.07 5.74 -14.70
CA LYS A 63 -13.91 6.40 -14.08
C LYS A 63 -13.43 5.65 -12.84
N GLU A 64 -14.34 5.22 -11.98
CA GLU A 64 -14.02 4.47 -10.78
C GLU A 64 -13.34 3.13 -11.13
N ALA A 65 -13.88 2.39 -12.11
CA ALA A 65 -13.25 1.18 -12.61
C ALA A 65 -11.83 1.43 -13.15
N ALA A 66 -11.63 2.50 -13.93
CA ALA A 66 -10.31 2.87 -14.45
C ALA A 66 -9.34 3.26 -13.32
N LEU A 67 -9.80 4.02 -12.32
CA LEU A 67 -9.00 4.41 -11.16
C LEU A 67 -8.60 3.19 -10.33
N ASN A 68 -9.51 2.24 -10.12
CA ASN A 68 -9.21 1.00 -9.39
C ASN A 68 -8.16 0.15 -10.12
N GLN A 69 -8.25 0.06 -11.45
CA GLN A 69 -7.21 -0.62 -12.25
C GLN A 69 -5.85 0.08 -12.16
N LEU A 70 -5.83 1.41 -12.20
CA LEU A 70 -4.60 2.19 -12.06
C LEU A 70 -4.01 2.06 -10.65
N ALA A 71 -4.85 2.06 -9.60
CA ALA A 71 -4.42 1.86 -8.22
C ALA A 71 -3.80 0.47 -8.05
N ALA A 72 -4.46 -0.58 -8.52
CA ALA A 72 -3.91 -1.94 -8.47
C ALA A 72 -2.57 -2.05 -9.23
N LYS A 73 -2.46 -1.41 -10.40
CA LYS A 73 -1.20 -1.37 -11.15
C LYS A 73 -0.11 -0.61 -10.38
N LEU A 74 -0.45 0.49 -9.71
CA LEU A 74 0.50 1.25 -8.90
C LEU A 74 1.01 0.43 -7.73
N ASP A 75 0.11 -0.26 -7.01
CA ASP A 75 0.47 -1.14 -5.90
C ASP A 75 1.40 -2.26 -6.34
N MET A 76 1.13 -2.88 -7.49
CA MET A 76 2.04 -3.86 -8.10
C MET A 76 3.43 -3.27 -8.38
N ARG A 77 3.49 -2.07 -8.97
CA ARG A 77 4.78 -1.41 -9.26
C ARG A 77 5.54 -1.05 -7.99
N VAL A 78 4.85 -0.61 -6.94
CA VAL A 78 5.48 -0.33 -5.64
C VAL A 78 6.03 -1.62 -5.02
N ALA A 79 5.29 -2.73 -5.11
CA ALA A 79 5.76 -4.03 -4.65
C ALA A 79 7.01 -4.51 -5.41
N GLU A 80 7.01 -4.39 -6.75
CA GLU A 80 8.16 -4.72 -7.60
C GLU A 80 9.40 -3.88 -7.23
N LEU A 81 9.24 -2.57 -7.05
CA LEU A 81 10.33 -1.67 -6.67
C LEU A 81 10.90 -2.01 -5.29
N ASN A 82 10.03 -2.31 -4.32
CA ASN A 82 10.46 -2.71 -2.98
C ASN A 82 11.21 -4.04 -3.01
N ALA A 83 10.75 -5.02 -3.79
CA ALA A 83 11.45 -6.28 -3.97
C ALA A 83 12.82 -6.09 -4.64
N ALA A 84 12.89 -5.27 -5.69
CA ALA A 84 14.15 -4.95 -6.36
C ALA A 84 15.13 -4.24 -5.42
N LYS A 85 14.66 -3.25 -4.65
CA LYS A 85 15.48 -2.55 -3.64
C LYS A 85 16.05 -3.53 -2.63
N LYS A 86 15.23 -4.42 -2.08
CA LYS A 86 15.66 -5.45 -1.13
C LYS A 86 16.71 -6.37 -1.75
N GLY A 87 16.51 -6.83 -2.99
CA GLY A 87 17.49 -7.67 -3.68
C GLY A 87 18.84 -6.98 -3.91
N ILE A 88 18.82 -5.67 -4.19
CA ILE A 88 20.04 -4.87 -4.30
C ILE A 88 20.75 -4.75 -2.94
N GLU A 89 20.02 -4.44 -1.87
CA GLU A 89 20.57 -4.33 -0.51
C GLU A 89 21.20 -5.65 -0.03
N GLU A 90 20.53 -6.78 -0.29
CA GLU A 90 21.05 -8.12 0.01
C GLU A 90 22.31 -8.43 -0.81
N SER A 91 22.31 -8.13 -2.10
CA SER A 91 23.48 -8.34 -2.98
C SER A 91 24.67 -7.48 -2.56
N LEU A 92 24.44 -6.23 -2.19
CA LEU A 92 25.47 -5.33 -1.67
C LEU A 92 26.04 -5.85 -0.34
N THR A 93 25.18 -6.34 0.55
CA THR A 93 25.59 -6.90 1.84
C THR A 93 26.40 -8.18 1.65
N ALA A 94 25.96 -9.08 0.77
CA ALA A 94 26.68 -10.31 0.43
C ALA A 94 28.06 -9.99 -0.16
N LYS A 95 28.13 -9.01 -1.09
CA LYS A 95 29.39 -8.57 -1.69
C LYS A 95 30.34 -7.97 -0.65
N LYS A 96 29.85 -7.09 0.22
CA LYS A 96 30.64 -6.52 1.33
C LYS A 96 31.21 -7.62 2.21
N LYS A 97 30.40 -8.61 2.59
CA LYS A 97 30.84 -9.75 3.41
C LYS A 97 31.93 -10.57 2.72
N GLN A 98 31.75 -10.87 1.43
CA GLN A 98 32.75 -11.60 0.65
C GLN A 98 34.06 -10.81 0.54
N ASP A 99 34.00 -9.51 0.32
CA ASP A 99 35.17 -8.65 0.27
C ASP A 99 35.86 -8.59 1.65
N ASP A 100 35.12 -8.42 2.74
CA ASP A 100 35.66 -8.46 4.11
C ASP A 100 36.36 -9.79 4.42
N GLU A 101 35.78 -10.93 4.01
CA GLU A 101 36.40 -12.25 4.17
C GLU A 101 37.69 -12.38 3.36
N ARG A 102 37.72 -11.86 2.13
CA ARG A 102 38.93 -11.82 1.31
C ARG A 102 40.02 -10.97 1.96
N TYR A 103 39.68 -9.76 2.44
CA TYR A 103 40.61 -8.90 3.15
C TYR A 103 41.13 -9.55 4.43
N LYS A 104 40.26 -10.14 5.26
CA LYS A 104 40.66 -10.86 6.47
C LYS A 104 41.66 -11.98 6.18
N LYS A 105 41.44 -12.75 5.10
CA LYS A 105 42.36 -13.80 4.67
C LYS A 105 43.72 -13.22 4.29
N MET A 106 43.75 -12.15 3.51
CA MET A 106 45.02 -11.52 3.10
C MET A 106 45.73 -10.90 4.29
N ILE A 107 45.03 -10.19 5.17
CA ILE A 107 45.60 -9.62 6.39
C ILE A 107 46.24 -10.71 7.25
N LYS A 108 45.63 -11.90 7.37
CA LYS A 108 46.23 -13.03 8.11
C LYS A 108 47.57 -13.46 7.51
N ILE A 109 47.71 -13.45 6.18
CA ILE A 109 48.98 -13.77 5.50
C ILE A 109 50.02 -12.69 5.82
N TYR A 110 49.66 -11.42 5.64
CA TYR A 110 50.57 -10.29 5.91
C TYR A 110 51.00 -10.21 7.38
N LYS A 111 50.12 -10.58 8.32
CA LYS A 111 50.45 -10.68 9.76
C LYS A 111 51.50 -11.76 10.07
N GLY A 112 51.63 -12.77 9.23
CA GLY A 112 52.64 -13.82 9.38
C GLY A 112 54.04 -13.38 8.92
N LEU A 113 54.14 -12.28 8.17
CA LEU A 113 55.41 -11.73 7.70
C LEU A 113 56.06 -10.81 8.74
N LYS A 114 57.36 -10.55 8.58
CA LYS A 114 57.99 -9.48 9.36
C LYS A 114 57.40 -8.13 8.95
N PRO A 115 57.27 -7.16 9.88
CA PRO A 115 56.65 -5.87 9.57
C PRO A 115 57.25 -5.15 8.36
N GLN A 116 58.58 -5.19 8.22
CA GLN A 116 59.28 -4.59 7.09
C GLN A 116 58.95 -5.29 5.76
N GLU A 117 59.02 -6.63 5.72
CA GLU A 117 58.68 -7.43 4.52
C GLU A 117 57.22 -7.21 4.08
N ALA A 118 56.30 -7.16 5.05
CA ALA A 118 54.89 -6.87 4.79
C ALA A 118 54.70 -5.47 4.19
N ALA A 119 55.34 -4.45 4.77
CA ALA A 119 55.25 -3.09 4.29
C ALA A 119 55.89 -2.90 2.91
N ASP A 120 57.02 -3.55 2.62
CA ASP A 120 57.66 -3.52 1.31
C ASP A 120 56.75 -4.09 0.21
N LEU A 121 55.96 -5.12 0.52
CA LEU A 121 54.94 -5.65 -0.38
C LEU A 121 53.76 -4.68 -0.52
N LEU A 122 53.28 -4.08 0.58
CA LEU A 122 52.19 -3.09 0.53
C LEU A 122 52.58 -1.86 -0.31
N ASN A 123 53.82 -1.38 -0.20
CA ASN A 123 54.31 -0.23 -0.96
C ASN A 123 54.30 -0.45 -2.48
N LYS A 124 54.25 -1.71 -2.94
CA LYS A 124 54.14 -2.10 -4.37
C LYS A 124 52.70 -2.25 -4.85
N LEU A 125 51.71 -2.23 -3.96
CA LEU A 125 50.30 -2.32 -4.31
C LEU A 125 49.71 -0.95 -4.67
N ASP A 126 48.55 -0.97 -5.32
CA ASP A 126 47.73 0.22 -5.54
C ASP A 126 47.36 0.92 -4.22
N GLU A 127 47.34 2.24 -4.25
CA GLU A 127 47.11 3.08 -3.07
C GLU A 127 45.76 2.77 -2.39
N LYS A 128 44.69 2.61 -3.18
CA LYS A 128 43.35 2.34 -2.64
C LYS A 128 43.31 0.99 -1.92
N MET A 129 44.02 -0.01 -2.46
CA MET A 129 44.10 -1.34 -1.86
C MET A 129 44.86 -1.32 -0.54
N VAL A 130 45.94 -0.55 -0.44
CA VAL A 130 46.69 -0.40 0.81
C VAL A 130 45.86 0.30 1.88
N ILE A 131 45.19 1.40 1.52
CA ILE A 131 44.30 2.13 2.45
C ILE A 131 43.19 1.19 2.96
N GLN A 132 42.55 0.41 2.09
CA GLN A 132 41.54 -0.58 2.49
C GLN A 132 42.11 -1.68 3.40
N MET A 133 43.30 -2.22 3.08
CA MET A 133 43.99 -3.20 3.92
C MET A 133 44.28 -2.62 5.32
N LEU A 134 44.83 -1.41 5.40
CA LEU A 134 45.16 -0.76 6.67
C LEU A 134 43.91 -0.48 7.51
N ASN A 135 42.78 -0.09 6.89
CA ASN A 135 41.50 0.13 7.59
C ASN A 135 40.89 -1.16 8.16
N GLN A 136 41.15 -2.31 7.51
CA GLN A 136 40.62 -3.61 7.94
C GLN A 136 41.56 -4.34 8.92
N MET A 137 42.80 -3.86 9.07
CA MET A 137 43.75 -4.39 10.06
C MET A 137 43.40 -3.91 11.47
N ASP A 138 43.78 -4.71 12.47
CA ASP A 138 43.78 -4.21 13.84
C ASP A 138 44.87 -3.15 14.03
N GLN A 139 44.59 -2.20 14.92
CA GLN A 139 45.45 -1.07 15.21
C GLN A 139 46.89 -1.48 15.55
N LYS A 140 47.10 -2.58 16.29
CA LYS A 140 48.44 -3.04 16.68
C LYS A 140 49.26 -3.46 15.47
N THR A 141 48.64 -4.15 14.52
CA THR A 141 49.29 -4.56 13.27
C THR A 141 49.59 -3.35 12.40
N ALA A 142 48.61 -2.46 12.21
CA ALA A 142 48.81 -1.24 11.41
C ALA A 142 49.97 -0.38 11.94
N VAL A 143 50.02 -0.13 13.26
CA VAL A 143 51.08 0.67 13.89
C VAL A 143 52.48 0.08 13.66
N LYS A 144 52.62 -1.25 13.65
CA LYS A 144 53.91 -1.90 13.36
C LYS A 144 54.38 -1.69 11.91
N LEU A 145 53.47 -1.45 10.99
CA LEU A 145 53.78 -1.25 9.56
C LEU A 145 54.08 0.21 9.23
N ILE A 146 53.52 1.17 9.98
CA ILE A 146 53.70 2.63 9.74
C ILE A 146 55.16 3.04 9.51
N PRO A 147 56.17 2.58 10.29
CA PRO A 147 57.56 2.99 10.09
C PRO A 147 58.17 2.56 8.74
N PHE A 148 57.55 1.58 8.07
CA PHE A 148 58.06 0.95 6.85
C PHE A 148 57.18 1.24 5.62
N ILE A 149 55.98 1.78 5.80
CA ILE A 149 55.12 2.25 4.69
C ILE A 149 55.57 3.65 4.28
N THR A 150 55.46 3.97 2.98
CA THR A 150 55.82 5.30 2.49
C THR A 150 55.02 6.41 3.17
N GLN A 151 55.72 7.48 3.56
CA GLN A 151 55.12 8.59 4.31
C GLN A 151 53.87 9.19 3.64
N PRO A 152 53.82 9.46 2.31
CA PRO A 152 52.61 9.97 1.67
C PRO A 152 51.39 9.09 1.93
N ARG A 153 51.53 7.76 1.79
CA ARG A 153 50.44 6.80 2.02
C ARG A 153 49.93 6.80 3.46
N VAL A 154 50.83 6.94 4.44
CA VAL A 154 50.44 7.02 5.86
C VAL A 154 49.65 8.31 6.13
N LEU A 155 50.07 9.42 5.54
CA LEU A 155 49.36 10.70 5.67
C LEU A 155 47.99 10.65 4.99
N ASP A 156 47.91 10.05 3.80
CA ASP A 156 46.64 9.89 3.08
C ASP A 156 45.68 8.96 3.83
N TRP A 157 46.19 7.83 4.35
CA TRP A 157 45.43 6.94 5.23
C TRP A 157 44.90 7.66 6.47
N THR A 158 45.74 8.50 7.10
CA THR A 158 45.35 9.29 8.28
C THR A 158 44.29 10.32 7.90
N ARG A 159 44.50 11.08 6.81
CA ARG A 159 43.54 12.08 6.31
C ARG A 159 42.19 11.46 6.01
N LEU A 160 42.14 10.32 5.34
CA LEU A 160 40.89 9.66 4.98
C LEU A 160 40.12 9.14 6.20
N ASN A 161 40.82 8.67 7.24
CA ASN A 161 40.17 8.25 8.49
C ASN A 161 39.69 9.42 9.34
N LEU A 162 40.33 10.59 9.24
CA LEU A 162 39.89 11.80 9.94
C LEU A 162 38.82 12.60 9.17
N ALA A 163 38.79 12.49 7.84
CA ALA A 163 37.82 13.15 6.98
C ALA A 163 36.47 12.41 6.88
N GLY A 164 36.37 11.22 7.49
CA GLY A 164 35.22 10.32 7.36
C GLY A 164 34.59 9.96 8.70
N ASN A 165 33.91 10.93 9.31
CA ASN A 165 32.61 10.78 9.98
C ASN A 165 31.64 11.76 9.31
#